data_AF-A0A958A8R7-F1
#
_entry.id   AF-A0A958A8R7-F1
#
_cell.length_a   1.000
_cell.length_b   1.000
_cell.length_c   1.000
_cell.angle_alpha   90.00
_cell.angle_beta   90.00
_cell.angle_gamma   90.00
#
_symmetry.space_group_name_H-M   'P 1'
#
loop_
_entity.id
_entity.type
_entity.pdbx_description
1 polymer ?
#
loop_
_entity_poly.entity_id
_entity_poly.type
_entity_poly.pdbx_seq_one_letter_code
_entity_poly.pdbx_strand_id
1 'polypeptide(L)'
;MKYGGWLMAGVVLVALLATPQLPFSNNKILTILIQLFIVAAMASSWNILAGFAGQINLGHAAFFGLGALTTRLMWLGGYPLALSFVAGGLVAALFALVVGFPALRLRGIYFAIGTLALAEALNETVSNVLP
;
A
#
# COMPACT_ATOMS: atom_id res chain seq x y z
N MET A 1 -11.05 25.18 14.48
CA MET A 1 -9.69 24.78 14.05
C MET A 1 -9.71 23.79 12.86
N LYS A 2 -10.59 23.97 11.85
CA LYS A 2 -10.80 23.02 10.74
C LYS A 2 -10.02 23.35 9.45
N TYR A 3 -9.48 24.56 9.31
CA TYR A 3 -8.81 25.03 8.08
C TYR A 3 -7.31 24.70 8.02
N GLY A 4 -6.67 24.40 9.15
CA GLY A 4 -5.22 24.09 9.20
C GLY A 4 -4.86 22.77 8.51
N GLY A 5 -5.75 21.76 8.57
CA GLY A 5 -5.50 20.46 7.94
C GLY A 5 -5.43 20.53 6.41
N TRP A 6 -6.24 21.38 5.79
CA TRP A 6 -6.26 21.55 4.33
C TRP A 6 -5.04 22.34 3.83
N LEU A 7 -4.59 23.33 4.61
CA LEU A 7 -3.35 24.06 4.32
C LEU A 7 -2.12 23.17 4.49
N MET A 8 -2.07 22.32 5.52
CA MET A 8 -0.98 21.35 5.68
C MET A 8 -1.00 20.27 4.59
N ALA A 9 -2.18 19.77 4.22
CA ALA A 9 -2.31 18.83 3.10
C ALA A 9 -1.85 19.46 1.77
N GLY A 10 -2.19 20.73 1.53
CA GLY A 10 -1.73 21.49 0.37
C GLY A 10 -0.21 21.70 0.35
N VAL A 11 0.38 22.05 1.49
CA VAL A 11 1.84 22.21 1.63
C VAL A 11 2.57 20.88 1.41
N VAL A 12 2.04 19.77 1.93
CA VAL A 12 2.60 18.42 1.70
C VAL A 12 2.51 18.03 0.23
N LEU A 13 1.38 18.32 -0.44
CA LEU A 13 1.20 18.02 -1.87
C LEU A 13 2.14 18.84 -2.76
N VAL A 14 2.34 20.11 -2.44
CA VAL A 14 3.29 21.01 -3.15
C VAL A 14 4.73 20.59 -2.91
N ALA A 15 5.09 20.21 -1.69
CA ALA A 15 6.41 19.64 -1.39
C ALA A 15 6.64 18.34 -2.17
N LEU A 16 5.60 17.49 -2.29
CA LEU A 16 5.64 16.24 -3.05
C LEU A 16 5.93 16.48 -4.54
N LEU A 17 5.24 17.46 -5.14
CA LEU A 17 5.40 17.83 -6.57
C LEU A 17 6.72 18.54 -6.87
N ALA A 18 7.33 19.19 -5.87
CA ALA A 18 8.62 19.86 -6.01
C ALA A 18 9.82 18.90 -5.88
N THR A 19 9.66 17.76 -5.19
CA THR A 19 10.75 16.78 -5.00
C THR A 19 11.36 16.16 -6.27
N PRO A 20 10.64 15.92 -7.39
CA PRO A 20 11.24 15.35 -8.59
C PRO A 20 12.12 16.33 -9.37
N GLN A 21 12.02 17.63 -9.08
CA GLN A 21 12.65 18.71 -9.85
C GLN A 21 13.96 19.22 -9.22
N LEU A 22 14.27 18.76 -8.01
CA LEU A 22 15.49 19.14 -7.31
C LEU A 22 16.62 18.20 -7.77
N PRO A 23 17.81 18.74 -8.10
CA PRO A 23 18.96 17.95 -8.53
C PRO A 23 19.56 17.23 -7.32
N PHE A 24 18.86 16.20 -6.83
CA PHE A 24 19.34 15.35 -5.76
C PHE A 24 20.38 14.40 -6.36
N SER A 25 21.64 14.85 -6.38
CA SER A 25 22.84 14.03 -6.68
C SER A 25 23.03 12.84 -5.71
N ASN A 26 22.04 12.48 -4.89
CA ASN A 26 22.12 11.43 -3.90
C ASN A 26 20.78 10.69 -3.79
N ASN A 27 20.61 9.62 -4.57
CA ASN A 27 19.44 8.73 -4.62
C ASN A 27 18.94 8.23 -3.24
N LYS A 28 19.77 8.30 -2.21
CA LYS A 28 19.47 7.85 -0.84
C LYS A 28 18.33 8.64 -0.19
N ILE A 29 18.32 9.98 -0.33
CA ILE A 29 17.31 10.83 0.33
C ILE A 29 15.93 10.57 -0.30
N LEU A 30 15.86 10.49 -1.64
CA LEU A 30 14.62 10.16 -2.35
C LEU A 30 14.10 8.78 -1.97
N THR A 31 14.98 7.78 -1.84
CA THR A 31 14.57 6.43 -1.43
C THR A 31 13.97 6.41 -0.03
N ILE A 32 14.64 7.05 0.94
CA ILE A 32 14.14 7.15 2.32
C ILE A 32 12.80 7.88 2.35
N LEU A 33 12.67 8.96 1.58
CA LEU A 33 11.44 9.74 1.51
C LEU A 33 10.28 8.92 0.92
N ILE A 34 10.53 8.16 -0.16
CA ILE A 34 9.53 7.26 -0.75
C ILE A 34 9.12 6.17 0.26
N GLN A 35 10.07 5.54 0.96
CA GLN A 35 9.76 4.56 2.00
C GLN A 35 8.94 5.15 3.14
N LEU A 36 9.27 6.37 3.58
CA LEU A 36 8.52 7.09 4.60
C LEU A 36 7.06 7.28 4.17
N PHE A 37 6.83 7.73 2.92
CA PHE A 37 5.48 7.91 2.39
C PHE A 37 4.71 6.60 2.25
N ILE A 38 5.38 5.51 1.84
CA ILE A 38 4.77 4.17 1.77
C ILE A 38 4.30 3.73 3.16
N VAL A 39 5.18 3.79 4.17
CA VAL A 39 4.83 3.37 5.54
C VAL A 39 3.75 4.27 6.13
N ALA A 40 3.79 5.58 5.87
CA ALA A 40 2.74 6.51 6.31
C ALA A 40 1.37 6.19 5.69
N ALA A 41 1.33 5.86 4.39
CA ALA A 41 0.11 5.45 3.70
C ALA A 41 -0.41 4.08 4.20
N MET A 42 0.49 3.15 4.50
CA MET A 42 0.13 1.87 5.11
C MET A 42 -0.42 2.05 6.52
N ALA A 43 0.19 2.92 7.34
CA ALA A 43 -0.28 3.21 8.68
C ALA A 43 -1.65 3.91 8.67
N SER A 44 -1.88 4.85 7.75
CA SER A 44 -3.18 5.53 7.63
C SER A 44 -4.29 4.58 7.19
N SER A 45 -4.03 3.71 6.20
CA SER A 45 -4.99 2.68 5.78
C SER A 45 -5.25 1.63 6.87
N TRP A 46 -4.23 1.25 7.64
CA TRP A 46 -4.41 0.38 8.80
C TRP A 46 -5.24 1.05 9.90
N ASN A 47 -5.03 2.34 10.16
CA ASN A 47 -5.81 3.10 11.13
C ASN A 47 -7.31 3.20 10.73
N ILE A 48 -7.62 3.22 9.43
CA ILE A 48 -9.02 3.16 8.96
C ILE A 48 -9.70 1.86 9.44
N LEU A 49 -9.03 0.72 9.30
CA LEU A 49 -9.56 -0.58 9.71
C LEU A 49 -9.54 -0.79 11.23
N ALA A 50 -8.37 -0.62 11.86
CA ALA A 50 -8.19 -0.89 13.28
C ALA A 50 -8.83 0.19 14.16
N GLY A 51 -8.72 1.45 13.77
CA GLY A 51 -9.23 2.60 14.54
C GLY A 51 -10.73 2.81 14.39
N PHE A 52 -11.24 2.86 13.15
CA PHE A 52 -12.66 3.18 12.91
C PHE A 52 -13.56 1.93 12.82
N ALA A 53 -13.12 0.86 12.16
CA ALA A 53 -13.90 -0.36 12.03
C ALA A 53 -13.68 -1.35 13.18
N GLY A 54 -12.69 -1.12 14.06
CA GLY A 54 -12.37 -1.98 15.19
C GLY A 54 -11.83 -3.36 14.78
N GLN A 55 -11.35 -3.50 13.54
CA GLN A 55 -10.83 -4.76 12.99
C GLN A 55 -9.33 -4.67 12.76
N ILE A 56 -8.56 -5.49 13.47
CA ILE A 56 -7.10 -5.54 13.34
C ILE A 56 -6.75 -6.39 12.12
N ASN A 57 -6.29 -5.75 11.04
CA ASN A 57 -5.74 -6.43 9.86
C ASN A 57 -4.24 -6.66 10.07
N LEU A 58 -3.83 -7.93 10.13
CA LEU A 58 -2.42 -8.32 10.25
C LEU A 58 -1.84 -8.80 8.92
N GLY A 59 -2.67 -8.97 7.89
CA GLY A 59 -2.27 -9.37 6.54
C GLY A 59 -2.04 -8.18 5.59
N HIS A 60 -1.85 -6.97 6.10
CA HIS A 60 -1.78 -5.75 5.29
C HIS A 60 -0.64 -5.79 4.24
N ALA A 61 0.45 -6.49 4.56
CA ALA A 61 1.59 -6.70 3.67
C ALA A 61 1.23 -7.50 2.40
N ALA A 62 0.24 -8.39 2.46
CA ALA A 62 -0.23 -9.17 1.32
C ALA A 62 -0.80 -8.26 0.22
N PHE A 63 -1.71 -7.37 0.59
CA PHE A 63 -2.38 -6.46 -0.34
C PHE A 63 -1.40 -5.46 -0.94
N PHE A 64 -0.50 -4.91 -0.11
CA PHE A 64 0.55 -4.02 -0.56
C PHE A 64 1.54 -4.74 -1.49
N GLY A 65 1.99 -5.94 -1.12
CA GLY A 65 2.94 -6.75 -1.88
C GLY A 65 2.40 -7.12 -3.27
N LEU A 66 1.13 -7.51 -3.37
CA LEU A 66 0.48 -7.84 -4.64
C LEU A 66 0.44 -6.62 -5.59
N GLY A 67 0.09 -5.44 -5.08
CA GLY A 67 0.13 -4.18 -5.84
C GLY A 67 1.55 -3.77 -6.26
N ALA A 68 2.53 -3.98 -5.39
CA ALA A 68 3.93 -3.68 -5.68
C ALA A 68 4.51 -4.63 -6.75
N LEU A 69 4.21 -5.93 -6.67
CA LEU A 69 4.64 -6.93 -7.64
C LEU A 69 4.07 -6.64 -9.03
N THR A 70 2.76 -6.38 -9.12
CA THR A 70 2.09 -6.04 -10.39
C THR A 70 2.64 -4.75 -11.00
N THR A 71 2.83 -3.71 -10.19
CA THR A 71 3.46 -2.45 -10.64
C THR A 71 4.88 -2.70 -11.16
N ARG A 72 5.68 -3.49 -10.43
CA ARG A 72 7.06 -3.84 -10.83
C ARG A 72 7.10 -4.62 -12.13
N LEU A 73 6.23 -5.61 -12.30
CA LEU A 73 6.18 -6.45 -13.51
C LEU A 73 5.79 -5.64 -14.74
N MET A 74 4.79 -4.75 -14.65
CA MET A 74 4.43 -3.87 -15.76
C MET A 74 5.53 -2.85 -16.08
N TRP A 75 6.18 -2.29 -15.05
CA TRP A 75 7.29 -1.37 -15.25
C TRP A 75 8.48 -2.04 -15.94
N LEU A 76 8.85 -3.25 -15.53
CA LEU A 76 9.89 -4.05 -16.20
C LEU A 76 9.49 -4.47 -17.62
N GLY A 77 8.18 -4.62 -17.88
CA GLY A 77 7.63 -4.84 -19.22
C GLY A 77 7.66 -3.62 -20.14
N GLY A 78 8.18 -2.48 -19.70
CA GLY A 78 8.35 -1.28 -20.51
C GLY A 78 7.13 -0.34 -20.54
N TYR A 79 6.10 -0.60 -19.73
CA TYR A 79 4.95 0.29 -19.63
C TYR A 79 5.28 1.56 -18.84
N PRO A 80 4.59 2.70 -19.11
CA PRO A 80 4.77 3.91 -18.32
C PRO A 80 4.51 3.69 -16.83
N LEU A 81 5.26 4.42 -15.99
CA LEU A 81 5.21 4.27 -14.53
C LEU A 81 3.81 4.55 -14.01
N ALA A 82 3.17 5.63 -14.48
CA ALA A 82 1.82 6.00 -14.09
C ALA A 82 0.78 4.90 -14.38
N LEU A 83 0.88 4.26 -15.55
CA LEU A 83 -0.01 3.15 -15.91
C LEU A 83 0.23 1.93 -15.02
N SER A 84 1.50 1.62 -14.75
CA SER A 84 1.91 0.51 -13.90
C SER A 84 1.37 0.68 -12.47
N PHE A 85 1.44 1.91 -11.91
CA PHE A 85 0.89 2.23 -10.59
C PHE A 85 -0.64 2.07 -10.54
N VAL A 86 -1.35 2.57 -11.55
CA VAL A 86 -2.81 2.42 -11.62
C VAL A 86 -3.21 0.96 -11.74
N ALA A 87 -2.52 0.20 -12.60
CA ALA A 87 -2.77 -1.22 -12.76
C ALA A 87 -2.52 -2.00 -11.46
N GLY A 88 -1.42 -1.71 -10.75
CA GLY A 88 -1.15 -2.36 -9.47
C GLY A 88 -2.17 -2.01 -8.39
N GLY A 89 -2.62 -0.76 -8.34
CA GLY A 89 -3.72 -0.33 -7.46
C GLY A 89 -5.02 -1.05 -7.78
N LEU A 90 -5.38 -1.19 -9.06
CA LEU A 90 -6.57 -1.91 -9.50
C LEU A 90 -6.52 -3.39 -9.14
N VAL A 91 -5.38 -4.06 -9.38
CA VAL A 91 -5.21 -5.47 -9.06
C VAL A 91 -5.30 -5.70 -7.53
N ALA A 92 -4.65 -4.84 -6.74
CA ALA A 92 -4.77 -4.90 -5.28
C ALA A 92 -6.21 -4.63 -4.79
N ALA A 93 -6.92 -3.66 -5.38
CA ALA A 93 -8.31 -3.35 -5.04
C ALA A 93 -9.27 -4.49 -5.40
N LEU A 94 -9.12 -5.10 -6.57
CA LEU A 94 -9.91 -6.27 -6.98
C LEU A 94 -9.66 -7.45 -6.03
N PHE A 95 -8.40 -7.72 -5.71
CA PHE A 95 -8.04 -8.76 -4.75
C PHE A 95 -8.62 -8.49 -3.36
N ALA A 96 -8.52 -7.24 -2.89
CA ALA A 96 -9.13 -6.81 -1.63
C ALA A 96 -10.66 -6.91 -1.65
N LEU A 97 -11.33 -6.74 -2.79
CA LEU A 97 -12.77 -6.93 -2.88
C LEU A 97 -13.14 -8.42 -2.76
N VAL A 98 -12.44 -9.28 -3.49
CA VAL A 98 -12.67 -10.73 -3.47
C VAL A 98 -12.41 -11.33 -2.09
N VAL A 99 -11.31 -10.94 -1.44
CA VAL A 99 -10.90 -11.50 -0.15
C VAL A 99 -11.50 -10.73 1.03
N GLY A 100 -11.65 -9.41 0.90
CA GLY A 100 -12.23 -8.56 1.94
C GLY A 100 -13.71 -8.82 2.16
N PHE A 101 -14.48 -9.17 1.12
CA PHE A 101 -15.90 -9.48 1.28
C PHE A 101 -16.18 -10.62 2.28
N PRO A 102 -15.54 -11.81 2.18
CA PRO A 102 -15.67 -12.84 3.20
C PRO A 102 -14.94 -12.48 4.50
N ALA A 103 -13.76 -11.84 4.43
CA ALA A 103 -12.98 -11.52 5.62
C ALA A 103 -13.74 -10.56 6.57
N LEU A 104 -14.40 -9.51 6.04
CA LEU A 104 -15.15 -8.54 6.83
C LEU A 104 -16.36 -9.13 7.57
N ARG A 105 -16.79 -10.36 7.23
CA ARG A 105 -17.83 -11.09 7.99
C ARG A 105 -17.29 -11.64 9.32
N LEU A 106 -15.98 -11.83 9.44
CA LEU A 106 -15.31 -12.24 10.67
C LEU A 106 -15.23 -11.05 11.63
N ARG A 107 -15.20 -11.31 12.94
CA ARG A 107 -15.13 -10.26 13.97
C ARG A 107 -13.98 -10.51 14.94
N GLY A 108 -13.36 -9.41 15.39
CA GLY A 108 -12.30 -9.43 16.39
C GLY A 108 -11.11 -10.29 15.97
N ILE A 109 -10.75 -11.26 16.82
CA ILE A 109 -9.55 -12.08 16.66
C ILE A 109 -9.60 -12.96 15.39
N TYR A 110 -10.78 -13.44 15.00
CA TYR A 110 -10.91 -14.28 13.80
C TYR A 110 -10.55 -13.54 12.51
N PHE A 111 -10.81 -12.23 12.45
CA PHE A 111 -10.39 -11.40 11.31
C PHE A 111 -8.87 -11.25 11.25
N ALA A 112 -8.24 -11.03 12.41
CA ALA A 112 -6.78 -10.91 12.51
C ALA A 112 -6.08 -12.22 12.08
N ILE A 113 -6.55 -13.37 12.57
CA ILE A 113 -5.98 -14.68 12.21
C ILE A 113 -6.22 -14.98 10.71
N GLY A 114 -7.41 -14.70 10.19
CA GLY A 114 -7.74 -14.93 8.78
C GLY A 114 -6.86 -14.09 7.84
N THR A 115 -6.60 -12.83 8.20
CA THR A 115 -5.71 -11.96 7.41
C THR A 115 -4.24 -12.35 7.53
N LEU A 116 -3.77 -12.82 8.70
CA LEU A 116 -2.43 -13.42 8.83
C LEU A 116 -2.26 -14.63 7.93
N ALA A 117 -3.20 -15.58 7.99
CA ALA A 117 -3.14 -16.82 7.20
C ALA A 117 -3.12 -16.53 5.69
N LEU A 118 -3.89 -15.52 5.25
CA LEU A 118 -3.84 -15.04 3.87
C LEU A 118 -2.44 -14.54 3.48
N ALA A 119 -1.81 -13.74 4.34
CA ALA A 119 -0.49 -13.22 4.06
C ALA A 119 0.56 -14.32 3.99
N GLU A 120 0.49 -15.31 4.88
CA GLU A 120 1.39 -16.45 4.85
C GLU A 120 1.19 -17.31 3.59
N ALA A 121 -0.07 -17.60 3.23
CA ALA A 121 -0.38 -18.36 2.02
C ALA A 121 0.17 -17.69 0.75
N LEU A 122 0.10 -16.36 0.67
CA LEU A 122 0.67 -15.61 -0.44
C LEU A 122 2.20 -15.57 -0.41
N ASN A 123 2.81 -15.46 0.77
CA ASN A 123 4.26 -15.53 0.94
C ASN A 123 4.79 -16.87 0.42
N GLU A 124 4.13 -17.98 0.79
CA GLU A 124 4.48 -19.33 0.32
C GLU A 124 4.22 -19.52 -1.17
N THR A 125 3.16 -18.90 -1.70
CA THR A 125 2.91 -18.95 -3.15
C THR A 125 4.02 -18.22 -3.92
N VAL A 126 4.45 -17.07 -3.41
CA VAL A 126 5.53 -16.28 -4.02
C VAL A 126 6.85 -17.02 -3.91
N SER A 127 7.22 -17.57 -2.75
CA SER A 127 8.46 -18.32 -2.57
C SER A 127 8.53 -19.59 -3.43
N ASN A 128 7.38 -20.22 -3.70
CA ASN A 128 7.33 -21.42 -4.51
C ASN A 128 7.33 -21.13 -6.02
N VAL A 129 6.77 -20.00 -6.45
CA VAL A 129 6.65 -19.65 -7.88
C VAL A 129 7.81 -18.79 -8.36
N LEU A 130 8.32 -17.88 -7.53
CA LEU A 130 9.43 -16.99 -7.83
C LEU A 130 10.70 -17.54 -7.15
N PRO A 131 11.80 -17.77 -7.90
CA PRO A 131 13.04 -18.32 -7.35
C PRO A 131 13.74 -17.37 -6.37
#